data_AF-A0A916FID1-F1
#
_entry.id   AF-A0A916FID1-F1
#
_cell.length_a   1.000
_cell.length_b   1.000
_cell.length_c   1.000
_cell.angle_alpha   90.00
_cell.angle_beta   90.00
_cell.angle_gamma   90.00
#
_symmetry.space_group_name_H-M   'P 1'
#
loop_
_entity.id
_entity.type
_entity.pdbx_description
1 polymer ?
#
loop_
_entity_poly.entity_id
_entity_poly.type
_entity_poly.pdbx_seq_one_letter_code
_entity_poly.pdbx_strand_id
1 'polypeptide(L)'
;MASDPNSLSLIYATAKETLASQQGQKGALETKASALIAFAGGMFALLMGARGTLILLPVASQTMTLISIALFVVSVVLANMIVWVRKYRLDPNLEILAKDYLEKTSDETQLQLLSNMIGTWKFNNAIFERKANYLRATFSIQAVAFILLGMGLFISIL
;
A
#
# COMPACT_ATOMS: atom_id res chain seq x y z
N MET A 1 -11.05 -6.43 47.41
CA MET A 1 -10.55 -7.48 46.51
C MET A 1 -10.24 -6.83 45.19
N ALA A 2 -8.95 -6.62 44.90
CA ALA A 2 -8.53 -6.12 43.60
C ALA A 2 -8.83 -7.22 42.58
N SER A 3 -9.86 -7.01 41.77
CA SER A 3 -10.18 -7.89 40.65
C SER A 3 -8.99 -7.88 39.70
N ASP A 4 -8.41 -9.05 39.43
CA ASP A 4 -7.49 -9.28 38.33
C ASP A 4 -7.94 -8.50 37.09
N PRO A 5 -7.02 -7.95 36.27
CA PRO A 5 -7.41 -7.31 35.02
C PRO A 5 -8.23 -8.32 34.20
N ASN A 6 -9.54 -8.09 34.17
CA ASN A 6 -10.52 -8.98 33.57
C ASN A 6 -10.06 -9.27 32.13
N SER A 7 -9.85 -10.54 31.76
CA SER A 7 -9.16 -10.90 30.50
C SER A 7 -9.77 -10.23 29.28
N LEU A 8 -11.07 -9.94 29.33
CA LEU A 8 -11.81 -9.15 28.34
C LEU A 8 -11.20 -7.76 28.08
N SER A 9 -10.82 -7.04 29.14
CA SER A 9 -10.22 -5.71 29.05
C SER A 9 -8.82 -5.75 28.41
N LEU A 10 -8.02 -6.76 28.72
CA LEU A 10 -6.70 -6.99 28.11
C LEU A 10 -6.85 -7.32 26.62
N ILE A 11 -7.80 -8.19 26.27
CA ILE A 11 -8.10 -8.56 24.88
C ILE A 11 -8.56 -7.34 24.09
N TYR A 12 -9.46 -6.53 24.65
CA TYR A 12 -9.94 -5.30 24.03
C TYR A 12 -8.81 -4.30 23.79
N ALA A 13 -7.96 -4.06 24.78
CA ALA A 13 -6.80 -3.17 24.66
C ALA A 13 -5.86 -3.65 23.53
N THR A 14 -5.55 -4.94 23.51
CA THR A 14 -4.68 -5.56 22.49
C THR A 14 -5.29 -5.44 21.09
N ALA A 15 -6.60 -5.67 20.95
CA ALA A 15 -7.32 -5.53 19.68
C ALA A 15 -7.27 -4.09 19.16
N LYS A 16 -7.40 -3.10 20.06
CA LYS A 16 -7.34 -1.67 19.72
C LYS A 16 -5.96 -1.28 19.22
N GLU A 17 -4.92 -1.71 19.94
CA GLU A 17 -3.53 -1.48 19.55
C GLU A 17 -3.21 -2.12 18.19
N THR A 18 -3.67 -3.35 17.97
CA THR A 18 -3.45 -4.06 16.70
C THR A 18 -4.13 -3.35 15.52
N LEU A 19 -5.36 -2.85 15.70
CA LEU A 19 -6.05 -2.07 14.67
C LEU A 19 -5.35 -0.73 14.40
N ALA A 20 -4.85 -0.06 15.43
CA ALA A 20 -4.07 1.17 15.26
C ALA A 20 -2.76 0.89 14.47
N SER A 21 -2.06 -0.20 14.78
CA SER A 21 -0.91 -0.68 14.00
C SER A 21 -1.29 -0.96 12.55
N GLN A 22 -2.46 -1.56 12.31
CA GLN A 22 -2.98 -1.81 10.95
C GLN A 22 -3.20 -0.52 10.15
N GLN A 23 -3.67 0.56 10.80
CA GLN A 23 -3.78 1.87 10.18
C GLN A 23 -2.40 2.48 9.89
N GLY A 24 -1.41 2.29 10.77
CA GLY A 24 -0.02 2.67 10.50
C GLY A 24 0.56 1.95 9.27
N GLN A 25 0.28 0.65 9.13
CA GLN A 25 0.69 -0.15 7.97
C GLN A 25 0.05 0.36 6.67
N LYS A 26 -1.21 0.81 6.72
CA LYS A 26 -1.87 1.48 5.57
C LYS A 26 -1.06 2.68 5.11
N GLY A 27 -0.77 3.60 6.03
CA GLY A 27 -0.01 4.81 5.71
C GLY A 27 1.37 4.47 5.15
N ALA A 28 2.05 3.49 5.73
CA ALA A 28 3.35 3.03 5.22
C ALA A 28 3.27 2.46 3.79
N LEU A 29 2.23 1.68 3.46
CA LEU A 29 2.01 1.16 2.10
C LEU A 29 1.75 2.30 1.10
N GLU A 30 0.90 3.27 1.47
CA GLU A 30 0.57 4.42 0.63
C GLU A 30 1.80 5.32 0.39
N THR A 31 2.59 5.60 1.43
CA THR A 31 3.84 6.36 1.30
C THR A 31 4.84 5.66 0.38
N LYS A 32 5.03 4.34 0.53
CA LYS A 32 5.92 3.56 -0.34
C LYS A 32 5.43 3.59 -1.80
N ALA A 33 4.13 3.41 -2.03
CA ALA A 33 3.56 3.49 -3.38
C ALA A 33 3.75 4.89 -4.00
N SER A 34 3.50 5.95 -3.25
CA SER A 34 3.72 7.33 -3.68
C SER A 34 5.20 7.61 -4.02
N ALA A 35 6.13 7.06 -3.24
CA ALA A 35 7.56 7.16 -3.55
C ALA A 35 7.93 6.45 -4.86
N LEU A 36 7.37 5.26 -5.13
CA LEU A 36 7.58 4.56 -6.40
C LEU A 36 6.97 5.32 -7.60
N ILE A 37 5.82 5.97 -7.41
CA ILE A 37 5.22 6.85 -8.43
C ILE A 37 6.13 8.04 -8.71
N ALA A 38 6.61 8.72 -7.66
CA ALA A 38 7.50 9.86 -7.80
C ALA A 38 8.82 9.48 -8.50
N PHE A 39 9.41 8.33 -8.14
CA PHE A 39 10.59 7.81 -8.81
C PHE A 39 10.35 7.57 -10.31
N ALA A 40 9.28 6.86 -10.67
CA ALA A 40 8.94 6.65 -12.07
C ALA A 40 8.68 7.98 -12.81
N GLY A 41 7.99 8.93 -12.19
CA GLY A 41 7.78 10.26 -12.73
C GLY A 41 9.10 11.02 -13.00
N GLY A 42 10.04 10.96 -12.06
CA GLY A 42 11.38 11.51 -12.24
C GLY A 42 12.14 10.86 -13.39
N MET A 43 12.07 9.53 -13.50
CA MET A 43 12.67 8.80 -14.62
C MET A 43 12.05 9.21 -15.97
N PHE A 44 10.74 9.38 -16.04
CA PHE A 44 10.08 9.89 -17.25
C PHE A 44 10.54 11.29 -17.63
N ALA A 45 10.68 12.19 -16.66
CA ALA A 45 11.18 13.54 -16.91
C ALA A 45 12.61 13.52 -17.49
N LEU A 46 13.49 12.67 -16.94
CA LEU A 46 14.85 12.48 -17.46
C LEU A 46 14.86 11.94 -18.89
N LEU A 47 14.05 10.92 -19.17
CA LEU A 47 13.94 10.33 -20.51
C LEU A 47 13.39 11.33 -21.53
N MET A 48 12.41 12.16 -21.14
CA MET A 48 11.89 13.23 -21.98
C MET A 48 12.94 14.31 -22.25
N GLY A 49 13.75 14.68 -21.26
CA GLY A 49 14.89 15.59 -21.44
C GLY A 49 15.95 15.01 -22.40
N ALA A 50 16.19 13.70 -22.32
CA ALA A 50 17.17 13.00 -23.15
C ALA A 50 16.63 12.52 -24.51
N ARG A 51 15.38 12.86 -24.87
CA ARG A 51 14.68 12.32 -26.06
C ARG A 51 15.49 12.38 -27.36
N GLY A 52 16.24 13.47 -27.57
CA GLY A 52 17.03 13.68 -28.78
C GLY A 52 18.15 12.67 -28.91
N THR A 53 18.83 12.38 -27.80
CA THR A 53 19.91 11.38 -27.71
C THR A 53 19.36 9.97 -27.84
N LEU A 54 18.17 9.70 -27.27
CA LEU A 54 17.53 8.37 -27.33
C LEU A 54 17.22 7.93 -28.77
N ILE A 55 16.87 8.86 -29.66
CA ILE A 55 16.58 8.58 -31.08
C ILE A 55 17.84 8.22 -31.86
N LEU A 56 19.02 8.61 -31.38
CA LEU A 56 20.30 8.33 -32.02
C LEU A 56 20.93 7.00 -31.57
N LEU A 57 20.32 6.31 -30.61
CA LEU A 57 20.84 5.04 -30.11
C LEU A 57 20.74 3.91 -31.15
N PRO A 58 21.61 2.89 -31.09
CA PRO A 58 21.45 1.67 -31.87
C PRO A 58 20.09 1.02 -31.63
N VAL A 59 19.55 0.33 -32.65
CA VAL A 59 18.20 -0.28 -32.60
C VAL A 59 18.02 -1.23 -31.40
N ALA A 60 19.06 -1.99 -31.03
CA ALA A 60 19.02 -2.86 -29.86
C ALA A 60 18.86 -2.07 -28.55
N SER A 61 19.60 -0.97 -28.39
CA SER A 61 19.47 -0.07 -27.24
C SER A 61 18.12 0.62 -27.20
N GLN A 62 17.60 1.08 -28.35
CA GLN A 62 16.28 1.70 -28.45
C GLN A 62 15.16 0.76 -28.01
N THR A 63 15.18 -0.50 -28.46
CA THR A 63 14.16 -1.48 -28.10
C THR A 63 14.19 -1.78 -26.60
N MET A 64 15.37 -1.92 -25.99
CA MET A 64 15.51 -2.07 -24.54
C MET A 64 14.98 -0.86 -23.76
N THR A 65 15.28 0.36 -24.22
CA THR A 65 14.74 1.59 -23.62
C THR A 65 13.22 1.66 -23.72
N LEU A 66 12.63 1.31 -24.87
CA LEU A 66 11.18 1.29 -25.05
C LEU A 66 10.48 0.26 -24.15
N ILE A 67 11.05 -0.94 -24.03
CA ILE A 67 10.55 -1.97 -23.10
C ILE A 67 10.61 -1.45 -21.66
N SER A 68 11.71 -0.78 -21.29
CA SER A 68 11.88 -0.20 -19.95
C SER A 68 10.83 0.87 -19.66
N ILE A 69 10.55 1.75 -20.63
CA ILE A 69 9.48 2.75 -20.55
C ILE A 69 8.12 2.07 -20.34
N ALA A 70 7.80 1.05 -21.13
CA ALA A 70 6.54 0.31 -20.98
C ALA A 70 6.41 -0.32 -19.58
N LEU A 71 7.48 -0.90 -19.05
CA LEU A 71 7.51 -1.46 -17.69
C LEU A 71 7.33 -0.37 -16.63
N PHE A 72 7.94 0.81 -16.79
CA PHE A 72 7.70 1.95 -15.89
C PHE A 72 6.23 2.37 -15.91
N VAL A 73 5.59 2.46 -17.08
CA VAL A 73 4.15 2.78 -17.17
C VAL A 73 3.31 1.74 -16.43
N VAL A 74 3.56 0.45 -16.67
CA VAL A 74 2.84 -0.64 -15.97
C VAL A 74 3.04 -0.54 -14.46
N SER A 75 4.24 -0.23 -14.00
CA SER A 75 4.51 -0.04 -12.57
C SER A 75 3.72 1.11 -11.96
N VAL A 76 3.60 2.23 -12.67
CA VAL A 76 2.83 3.39 -12.20
C VAL A 76 1.35 3.06 -12.09
N VAL A 77 0.80 2.29 -13.04
CA VAL A 77 -0.60 1.83 -12.98
C VAL A 77 -0.83 0.96 -11.74
N LEU A 78 0.06 -0.01 -11.47
CA LEU A 78 -0.04 -0.86 -10.28
C LEU A 78 0.12 -0.07 -8.98
N ALA A 79 1.06 0.88 -8.94
CA ALA A 79 1.26 1.75 -7.78
C ALA A 79 0.02 2.60 -7.49
N ASN A 80 -0.62 3.13 -8.54
CA ASN A 80 -1.88 3.88 -8.40
C ASN A 80 -3.00 3.02 -7.84
N MET A 81 -3.09 1.73 -8.18
CA MET A 81 -4.08 0.82 -7.58
C MET A 81 -3.91 0.64 -6.06
N ILE A 82 -2.70 0.86 -5.54
CA ILE A 82 -2.40 0.80 -4.10
C ILE A 82 -2.89 2.07 -3.40
N VAL A 83 -2.65 3.24 -4.02
CA VAL A 83 -3.07 4.54 -3.49
C VAL A 83 -4.57 4.78 -3.66
N TRP A 84 -5.20 4.14 -4.65
CA TRP A 84 -6.62 4.30 -4.92
C TRP A 84 -7.45 3.97 -3.67
N VAL A 85 -8.34 4.90 -3.34
CA VAL A 85 -9.22 4.83 -2.17
C VAL A 85 -10.16 3.64 -2.32
N ARG A 86 -9.82 2.52 -1.66
CA ARG A 86 -10.76 1.41 -1.45
C ARG A 86 -11.54 1.64 -0.17
N LYS A 87 -12.79 1.18 -0.14
CA LYS A 87 -13.64 1.18 1.05
C LYS A 87 -12.99 0.32 2.14
N TYR A 88 -12.30 0.97 3.08
CA TYR A 88 -11.88 0.34 4.32
C TYR A 88 -13.07 0.25 5.26
N ARG A 89 -13.14 -0.82 6.04
CA ARG A 89 -14.13 -0.91 7.12
C ARG A 89 -13.59 -0.13 8.32
N LEU A 90 -14.38 0.83 8.80
CA LEU A 90 -14.12 1.64 9.97
C LEU A 90 -15.25 1.37 10.96
N ASP A 91 -15.05 0.36 11.80
CA ASP A 91 -15.88 0.13 12.98
C ASP A 91 -15.09 0.50 14.24
N PRO A 92 -15.80 0.89 15.33
CA PRO A 92 -17.25 1.05 15.42
C PRO A 92 -17.74 2.37 14.79
N ASN A 93 -18.96 2.34 14.24
CA ASN A 93 -19.68 3.58 13.95
C ASN A 93 -20.10 4.22 15.29
N LEU A 94 -19.51 5.38 15.60
CA LEU A 94 -19.75 6.11 16.85
C LEU A 94 -21.22 6.47 17.07
N GLU A 95 -21.96 6.72 15.99
CA GLU A 95 -23.38 7.06 16.05
C GLU A 95 -24.24 5.87 16.48
N ILE A 96 -23.96 4.68 15.92
CA ILE A 96 -24.61 3.42 16.30
C ILE A 96 -24.22 3.04 17.73
N LEU A 97 -22.96 3.24 18.09
CA LEU A 97 -22.48 2.95 19.44
C LEU A 97 -23.16 3.83 20.48
N ALA A 98 -23.29 5.13 20.21
CA ALA A 98 -23.98 6.06 21.09
C ALA A 98 -25.48 5.78 21.18
N LYS A 99 -26.13 5.40 20.08
CA LYS A 99 -27.58 5.19 20.06
C LYS A 99 -28.03 3.87 20.71
N ASP A 100 -27.31 2.78 20.46
CA ASP A 100 -27.79 1.43 20.76
C ASP A 100 -27.15 0.80 22.02
N TYR A 101 -26.17 1.49 22.62
CA TYR A 101 -25.37 0.94 23.74
C TYR A 101 -25.30 1.84 24.98
N LEU A 102 -25.97 3.01 24.99
CA LEU A 102 -26.02 3.88 26.19
C LEU A 102 -26.66 3.19 27.41
N GLU A 103 -27.60 2.29 27.19
CA GLU A 103 -28.34 1.58 28.26
C GLU A 103 -27.80 0.17 28.53
N LYS A 104 -26.78 -0.29 27.79
CA LYS A 104 -26.20 -1.63 27.95
C LYS A 104 -25.10 -1.66 28.99
N THR A 105 -24.82 -2.84 29.53
CA THR A 105 -23.72 -3.00 30.47
C THR A 105 -22.36 -2.79 29.80
N SER A 106 -21.36 -2.39 30.59
CA SER A 106 -19.99 -2.18 30.11
C SER A 106 -19.41 -3.43 29.43
N ASP A 107 -19.66 -4.61 30.01
CA ASP A 107 -19.09 -5.87 29.52
C ASP A 107 -19.73 -6.31 28.19
N GLU A 108 -21.05 -6.15 28.05
CA GLU A 108 -21.76 -6.44 26.79
C GLU A 108 -21.31 -5.50 25.66
N THR A 109 -21.10 -4.22 25.98
CA THR A 109 -20.61 -3.22 25.03
C THR A 109 -19.18 -3.53 24.60
N GLN A 110 -18.30 -3.92 25.53
CA GLN A 110 -16.94 -4.33 25.23
C GLN A 110 -16.88 -5.58 24.36
N LEU A 111 -17.71 -6.60 24.63
CA LEU A 111 -17.79 -7.81 23.81
C LEU A 111 -18.23 -7.52 22.38
N GLN A 112 -19.24 -6.66 22.20
CA GLN A 112 -19.68 -6.27 20.87
C GLN A 112 -18.59 -5.48 20.12
N LEU A 113 -17.96 -4.51 20.80
CA LEU A 113 -16.86 -3.74 20.22
C LEU A 113 -15.73 -4.67 19.77
N LEU A 114 -15.36 -5.63 20.61
CA LEU A 114 -14.36 -6.64 20.29
C LEU A 114 -14.75 -7.44 19.04
N SER A 115 -16.00 -7.90 18.93
CA SER A 115 -16.51 -8.61 17.75
C SER A 115 -16.40 -7.76 16.47
N ASN A 116 -16.81 -6.50 16.54
CA ASN A 116 -16.71 -5.55 15.42
C ASN A 116 -15.25 -5.28 15.02
N MET A 117 -14.35 -5.16 16.00
CA MET A 117 -12.92 -4.97 15.80
C MET A 117 -12.28 -6.17 15.12
N ILE A 118 -12.63 -7.40 15.54
CA ILE A 118 -12.16 -8.63 14.89
C ILE A 118 -12.67 -8.70 13.43
N GLY A 119 -13.95 -8.38 13.21
CA GLY A 119 -14.53 -8.33 11.86
C GLY A 119 -13.82 -7.33 10.95
N THR A 120 -13.55 -6.13 11.48
CA THR A 120 -12.80 -5.08 10.78
C THR A 120 -11.37 -5.51 10.47
N TRP A 121 -10.68 -6.11 11.45
CA TRP A 121 -9.32 -6.59 11.25
C TRP A 121 -9.26 -7.64 10.13
N LYS A 122 -10.13 -8.66 10.14
CA LYS A 122 -10.16 -9.71 9.11
C LYS A 122 -10.40 -9.13 7.72
N PHE A 123 -11.38 -8.22 7.59
CA PHE A 123 -11.70 -7.60 6.31
C PHE A 123 -10.56 -6.74 5.78
N ASN A 124 -10.00 -5.87 6.63
CA ASN A 124 -8.93 -4.97 6.25
C ASN A 124 -7.62 -5.74 5.97
N ASN A 125 -7.34 -6.83 6.69
CA ASN A 125 -6.13 -7.62 6.51
C ASN A 125 -6.05 -8.22 5.10
N ALA A 126 -7.16 -8.76 4.59
CA ALA A 126 -7.24 -9.26 3.22
C ALA A 126 -6.98 -8.17 2.16
N ILE A 127 -7.40 -6.92 2.43
CA ILE A 127 -7.11 -5.78 1.57
C ILE A 127 -5.62 -5.40 1.65
N PHE A 128 -5.05 -5.37 2.84
CA PHE A 128 -3.63 -5.03 3.05
C PHE A 128 -2.70 -6.04 2.39
N GLU A 129 -2.99 -7.33 2.51
CA GLU A 129 -2.21 -8.38 1.87
C GLU A 129 -2.20 -8.23 0.34
N ARG A 130 -3.36 -7.97 -0.27
CA ARG A 130 -3.45 -7.69 -1.71
C ARG A 130 -2.64 -6.44 -2.09
N LYS A 131 -2.77 -5.35 -1.33
CA LYS A 131 -1.99 -4.11 -1.57
C LYS A 131 -0.50 -4.33 -1.41
N ALA A 132 -0.06 -5.12 -0.44
CA ALA A 132 1.34 -5.48 -0.24
C ALA A 132 1.87 -6.31 -1.42
N ASN A 133 1.09 -7.24 -1.95
CA ASN A 133 1.45 -8.01 -3.15
C ASN A 133 1.58 -7.11 -4.38
N TYR A 134 0.67 -6.16 -4.59
CA TYR A 134 0.82 -5.16 -5.64
C TYR A 134 2.06 -4.29 -5.45
N LEU A 135 2.40 -3.91 -4.21
CA LEU A 135 3.59 -3.12 -3.93
C LEU A 135 4.86 -3.89 -4.30
N ARG A 136 4.94 -5.18 -3.91
CA ARG A 136 6.06 -6.06 -4.27
C ARG A 136 6.19 -6.20 -5.79
N ALA A 137 5.08 -6.46 -6.49
CA ALA A 137 5.07 -6.57 -7.94
C ALA A 137 5.52 -5.26 -8.61
N THR A 138 5.02 -4.12 -8.14
CA THR A 138 5.42 -2.79 -8.62
C THR A 138 6.92 -2.58 -8.48
N PHE A 139 7.47 -2.87 -7.29
CA PHE A 139 8.89 -2.73 -7.03
C PHE A 139 9.74 -3.65 -7.93
N SER A 140 9.37 -4.92 -8.07
CA SER A 140 10.06 -5.86 -8.95
C SER A 140 10.04 -5.40 -10.41
N ILE A 141 8.90 -4.92 -10.91
CA ILE A 141 8.78 -4.40 -12.28
C ILE A 141 9.65 -3.17 -12.47
N GLN A 142 9.66 -2.22 -11.51
CA GLN A 142 10.55 -1.05 -11.59
C GLN A 142 12.02 -1.42 -11.55
N ALA A 143 12.42 -2.40 -10.73
CA ALA A 143 13.80 -2.86 -10.69
C ALA A 143 14.24 -3.44 -12.05
N VAL A 144 13.40 -4.28 -12.66
CA VAL A 144 13.66 -4.83 -14.00
C VAL A 144 13.72 -3.72 -15.05
N ALA A 145 12.78 -2.76 -15.02
CA ALA A 145 12.77 -1.61 -15.92
C ALA A 145 14.05 -0.78 -15.81
N PHE A 146 14.52 -0.54 -14.59
CA PHE A 146 15.72 0.24 -14.33
C PHE A 146 16.99 -0.48 -14.80
N ILE A 147 17.09 -1.80 -14.56
CA ILE A 147 18.22 -2.62 -15.04
C ILE A 147 18.25 -2.63 -16.58
N LEU A 148 17.11 -2.88 -17.22
CA LEU A 148 17.01 -2.89 -18.69
C LEU A 148 17.36 -1.52 -19.29
N LEU A 149 16.93 -0.44 -18.65
CA LEU A 149 17.29 0.91 -19.08
C LEU A 149 18.80 1.14 -18.98
N GLY A 150 19.40 0.76 -17.85
CA GLY A 150 20.84 0.85 -17.65
C GLY A 150 21.63 0.04 -18.67
N MET A 151 21.20 -1.19 -18.96
CA MET A 151 21.81 -2.03 -19.99
C MET A 151 21.67 -1.43 -21.39
N GLY A 152 20.48 -0.96 -21.75
CA GLY A 152 20.25 -0.35 -23.06
C GLY A 152 21.14 0.87 -23.30
N LEU A 153 21.28 1.72 -22.28
CA LEU A 153 22.17 2.88 -22.31
C LEU A 153 23.65 2.47 -22.30
N PHE A 154 24.05 1.48 -21.51
CA PHE A 154 25.45 1.02 -21.49
C PHE A 154 25.89 0.44 -22.83
N ILE A 155 25.05 -0.40 -23.46
CA ILE A 155 25.31 -0.98 -24.78
C ILE A 155 25.43 0.13 -25.85
N SER A 156 24.74 1.25 -25.67
CA SER A 156 24.82 2.35 -26.65
C SER A 156 26.12 3.14 -26.63
N ILE A 157 26.93 2.98 -25.58
CA ILE A 157 28.22 3.66 -25.40
C ILE A 157 29.39 2.80 -25.90
N LEU A 158 29.18 1.48 -26.00
CA LEU A 158 30.11 0.48 -26.55
C LEU A 158 30.06 0.46 -28.08
#